data_AF-A0A497JDZ9-F1
#
_entry.id   AF-A0A497JDZ9-F1
#
_cell.length_a   1.000
_cell.length_b   1.000
_cell.length_c   1.000
_cell.angle_alpha   90.00
_cell.angle_beta   90.00
_cell.angle_gamma   90.00
#
_symmetry.space_group_name_H-M   'P 1'
#
loop_
_entity.id
_entity.type
_entity.pdbx_description
1 polymer ?
#
loop_
_entity_poly.entity_id
_entity_poly.type
_entity_poly.pdbx_seq_one_letter_code
_entity_poly.pdbx_strand_id
1 'polypeptide(L)'
;MRFTVKDTLTEEEIQKGLRAVIKDGLASQAMITLTGGVFLVAFALKLGASNKVIGLLAGIPPLMQLVQIPAIYLVEKYGVRRAICVYASLLSRIFWLLIALIPFFFPAQAGLTLLIVALLLHTALAAISNTSWNSWMRDLVPQEQLGAFFSRRMS
;
A
#
# COMPACT_ATOMS: atom_id res chain seq x y z
N MET A 1 -7.24 -20.37 3.02
CA MET A 1 -5.85 -19.90 3.18
C MET A 1 -5.57 -19.76 4.67
N ARG A 2 -4.81 -20.69 5.28
CA ARG A 2 -4.63 -20.80 6.75
C ARG A 2 -3.46 -19.90 7.19
N PHE A 3 -3.76 -18.72 7.74
CA PHE A 3 -2.80 -17.92 8.51
C PHE A 3 -2.63 -18.51 9.92
N THR A 4 -2.18 -19.77 10.02
CA THR A 4 -1.95 -20.42 11.32
C THR A 4 -0.82 -19.70 12.05
N VAL A 5 -1.16 -19.13 13.21
CA VAL A 5 -0.22 -18.47 14.11
C VAL A 5 0.62 -19.54 14.79
N LYS A 6 1.94 -19.36 14.82
CA LYS A 6 2.86 -20.13 15.65
C LYS A 6 3.36 -19.23 16.76
N ASP A 7 3.41 -19.73 17.99
CA ASP A 7 3.85 -18.95 19.15
C ASP A 7 5.36 -18.70 19.16
N THR A 8 6.13 -19.55 18.48
CA THR A 8 7.57 -19.40 18.30
C THR A 8 7.98 -19.73 16.86
N LEU A 9 8.94 -18.97 16.33
CA LEU A 9 9.55 -19.18 15.02
C LEU A 9 10.99 -19.60 15.21
N THR A 10 11.49 -20.51 14.38
CA THR A 10 12.92 -20.81 14.35
C THR A 10 13.71 -19.69 13.68
N GLU A 11 15.01 -19.57 13.97
CA GLU A 11 15.87 -18.59 13.31
C GLU A 11 15.84 -18.74 11.77
N GLU A 12 15.78 -19.98 11.27
CA GLU A 12 15.67 -20.24 9.84
C GLU A 12 14.34 -19.72 9.24
N GLU A 13 13.22 -19.89 9.96
CA GLU A 13 11.92 -19.35 9.56
C GLU A 13 11.90 -17.82 9.54
N ILE A 14 12.53 -17.18 10.55
CA ILE A 14 12.70 -15.74 10.62
C ILE A 14 13.52 -15.25 9.43
N GLN A 15 14.71 -15.82 9.19
CA GLN A 15 15.57 -15.42 8.07
C GLN A 15 14.90 -15.60 6.71
N LYS A 16 14.16 -16.70 6.52
CA LYS A 16 13.36 -16.92 5.31
C LYS A 16 12.26 -15.86 5.16
N GLY A 17 11.58 -15.51 6.25
CA GLY A 17 10.59 -14.44 6.31
C GLY A 17 11.18 -13.09 5.93
N LEU A 18 12.31 -12.71 6.51
CA LEU A 18 13.01 -11.45 6.24
C LEU A 18 13.43 -11.33 4.77
N ARG A 19 13.95 -12.40 4.16
CA ARG A 19 14.25 -12.44 2.72
C ARG A 19 13.00 -12.24 1.86
N ALA A 20 11.87 -12.84 2.24
CA ALA A 20 10.61 -12.65 1.54
C ALA A 20 10.10 -11.21 1.67
N VAL A 21 10.25 -10.61 2.85
CA VAL A 21 9.90 -9.21 3.11
C VAL A 21 10.77 -8.27 2.25
N ILE A 22 12.06 -8.52 2.08
CA ILE A 22 12.91 -7.71 1.17
C ILE A 22 12.39 -7.78 -0.26
N LYS A 23 12.09 -8.98 -0.78
CA LYS A 23 11.54 -9.16 -2.14
C LYS A 23 10.21 -8.44 -2.33
N ASP A 24 9.31 -8.54 -1.34
CA ASP A 24 8.04 -7.81 -1.34
C ASP A 24 8.25 -6.29 -1.30
N GLY A 25 9.24 -5.81 -0.54
CA GLY A 25 9.64 -4.40 -0.51
C GLY A 25 10.04 -3.88 -1.88
N LEU A 26 10.90 -4.62 -2.59
CA LEU A 26 11.33 -4.27 -3.95
C LEU A 26 10.14 -4.23 -4.93
N ALA A 27 9.27 -5.25 -4.90
CA ALA A 27 8.09 -5.30 -5.77
C ALA A 27 7.12 -4.16 -5.47
N SER A 28 6.91 -3.85 -4.18
CA SER A 28 6.03 -2.75 -3.75
C SER A 28 6.61 -1.39 -4.14
N GLN A 29 7.92 -1.19 -4.02
CA GLN A 29 8.57 0.04 -4.45
C GLN A 29 8.48 0.25 -5.95
N ALA A 30 8.77 -0.79 -6.74
CA ALA A 30 8.60 -0.73 -8.19
C ALA A 30 7.18 -0.32 -8.60
N MET A 31 6.17 -0.89 -7.94
CA MET A 31 4.77 -0.48 -8.14
C MET A 31 4.57 1.00 -7.82
N ILE A 32 4.95 1.45 -6.61
CA ILE A 32 4.77 2.84 -6.16
C ILE A 32 5.46 3.82 -7.13
N THR A 33 6.67 3.51 -7.59
CA THR A 33 7.40 4.34 -8.55
C THR A 33 6.68 4.43 -9.89
N LEU A 34 6.13 3.32 -10.39
CA LEU A 34 5.46 3.27 -11.70
C LEU A 34 4.02 3.80 -11.67
N THR A 35 3.37 3.80 -10.51
CA THR A 35 1.99 4.23 -10.36
C THR A 35 1.86 5.61 -9.71
N GLY A 36 2.93 6.14 -9.12
CA GLY A 36 2.93 7.42 -8.41
C GLY A 36 3.51 8.59 -9.23
N GLY A 37 3.66 9.73 -8.55
CA GLY A 37 4.42 10.87 -9.03
C GLY A 37 4.13 11.28 -10.47
N VAL A 38 5.18 11.30 -11.30
CA VAL A 38 5.12 11.77 -12.70
C VAL A 38 4.19 10.92 -13.57
N PHE A 39 4.13 9.60 -13.36
CA PHE A 39 3.29 8.72 -14.17
C PHE A 39 1.79 8.97 -13.91
N LEU A 40 1.42 9.11 -12.64
CA LEU A 40 0.05 9.46 -12.26
C LEU A 40 -0.36 10.83 -12.81
N VAL A 41 0.53 11.82 -12.73
CA VAL A 41 0.28 13.17 -13.26
C VAL A 41 0.12 13.13 -14.78
N ALA A 42 1.02 12.44 -15.49
CA ALA A 42 0.94 12.29 -16.94
C ALA A 42 -0.35 11.58 -17.38
N PHE A 43 -0.76 10.53 -16.66
CA PHE A 43 -2.01 9.82 -16.89
C PHE A 43 -3.23 10.75 -16.69
N ALA A 44 -3.26 11.50 -15.60
CA ALA A 44 -4.33 12.46 -15.33
C ALA A 44 -4.40 13.57 -16.40
N LEU A 45 -3.25 14.10 -16.84
CA LEU A 45 -3.19 15.10 -17.91
C LEU A 45 -3.73 14.55 -19.24
N LYS A 46 -3.45 13.28 -19.57
CA LYS A 46 -4.03 12.63 -20.75
C LYS A 46 -5.55 12.49 -20.68
N LEU A 47 -6.11 12.39 -19.47
CA LEU A 47 -7.56 12.42 -19.24
C LEU A 47 -8.14 13.85 -19.18
N GLY A 48 -7.33 14.89 -19.41
CA GLY A 48 -7.77 16.28 -19.41
C GLY A 48 -7.78 16.95 -18.03
N ALA A 49 -7.00 16.44 -17.07
CA ALA A 49 -6.91 17.04 -15.73
C ALA A 49 -6.40 18.49 -15.79
N SER A 50 -7.07 19.39 -15.08
CA SER A 50 -6.57 20.75 -14.83
C SER A 50 -5.55 20.76 -13.69
N ASN A 51 -4.78 21.85 -13.57
CA ASN A 51 -3.84 22.03 -12.45
C ASN A 51 -4.52 21.90 -11.07
N LYS A 52 -5.79 22.29 -10.94
CA LYS A 52 -6.58 22.10 -9.71
C LYS A 52 -6.76 20.62 -9.38
N VAL A 53 -7.07 19.80 -10.39
CA VAL A 53 -7.23 18.35 -10.24
C VAL A 53 -5.89 17.71 -9.90
N ILE A 54 -4.79 18.12 -10.53
CA ILE A 54 -3.45 17.62 -10.20
C ILE A 54 -3.10 17.95 -8.74
N GLY A 55 -3.38 19.16 -8.27
CA GLY A 55 -3.21 19.54 -6.86
C GLY A 55 -4.02 18.66 -5.91
N LEU A 56 -5.28 18.36 -6.26
CA LEU A 56 -6.12 17.43 -5.51
C LEU A 56 -5.52 16.01 -5.46
N LEU A 57 -5.08 15.48 -6.61
CA LEU A 57 -4.45 14.15 -6.70
C LEU A 57 -3.19 14.07 -5.83
N ALA A 58 -2.37 15.13 -5.81
CA ALA A 58 -1.19 15.20 -4.95
C ALA A 58 -1.53 15.26 -3.46
N GLY A 59 -2.67 15.87 -3.10
CA GLY A 59 -3.15 15.97 -1.72
C GLY A 59 -3.84 14.70 -1.18
N ILE A 60 -4.32 13.82 -2.05
CA ILE A 60 -5.02 12.59 -1.64
C ILE A 60 -4.16 11.68 -0.76
N PRO A 61 -2.92 11.28 -1.16
CA PRO A 61 -2.10 10.39 -0.34
C PRO A 61 -1.85 10.90 1.08
N PRO A 62 -1.37 12.14 1.33
CA PRO A 62 -1.20 12.63 2.69
C PRO A 62 -2.51 12.75 3.47
N LEU A 63 -3.61 13.14 2.82
CA LEU A 63 -4.92 13.19 3.48
C LEU A 63 -5.38 11.80 3.94
N MET A 64 -5.20 10.78 3.09
CA MET A 64 -5.61 9.41 3.41
C MET A 64 -4.71 8.74 4.45
N GLN A 65 -3.55 9.31 4.79
CA GLN A 65 -2.77 8.84 5.94
C GLN A 65 -3.52 9.00 7.27
N LEU A 66 -4.52 9.90 7.36
CA LEU A 66 -5.38 10.02 8.54
C LEU A 66 -6.18 8.74 8.82
N VAL A 67 -6.42 7.89 7.80
CA VAL A 67 -7.05 6.57 7.94
C VAL A 67 -6.21 5.62 8.80
N GLN A 68 -4.92 5.90 9.01
CA GLN A 68 -4.09 5.10 9.91
C GLN A 68 -4.61 5.13 11.36
N ILE A 69 -5.23 6.23 11.80
CA ILE A 69 -5.78 6.34 13.17
C ILE A 69 -6.86 5.28 13.43
N PRO A 70 -7.97 5.21 12.66
CA PRO A 70 -8.95 4.13 12.81
C PRO A 70 -8.36 2.75 12.49
N ALA A 71 -7.37 2.66 11.59
CA ALA A 71 -6.71 1.40 11.27
C ALA A 71 -5.96 0.79 12.47
N ILE A 72 -5.38 1.61 13.36
CA ILE A 72 -4.72 1.12 14.59
C ILE A 72 -5.73 0.35 15.43
N TYR A 73 -6.89 0.95 15.73
CA TYR A 73 -7.95 0.30 16.50
C TYR A 73 -8.44 -0.99 15.83
N LEU A 74 -8.56 -1.00 14.49
CA LEU A 74 -8.92 -2.20 13.73
C LEU A 74 -7.90 -3.32 13.94
N VAL A 75 -6.60 -3.00 13.80
CA VAL A 75 -5.50 -3.97 13.90
C VAL A 75 -5.38 -4.53 15.31
N GLU A 76 -5.50 -3.68 16.33
CA GLU A 76 -5.45 -4.09 17.74
C GLU A 76 -6.66 -4.93 18.14
N LYS A 77 -7.87 -4.52 17.73
CA LYS A 77 -9.12 -5.22 18.07
C LYS A 77 -9.16 -6.66 17.54
N TYR A 78 -8.72 -6.87 16.30
CA TYR A 78 -8.81 -8.19 15.67
C TYR A 78 -7.56 -9.05 15.84
N GLY A 79 -6.39 -8.45 16.13
CA GLY A 79 -5.13 -9.16 16.36
C GLY A 79 -4.55 -9.92 15.15
N VAL A 80 -5.29 -10.07 14.05
CA VAL A 80 -4.89 -10.82 12.84
C VAL A 80 -4.11 -9.95 11.84
N ARG A 81 -3.02 -9.33 12.30
CA ARG A 81 -2.24 -8.31 11.58
C ARG A 81 -1.83 -8.76 10.16
N ARG A 82 -1.28 -9.96 10.02
CA ARG A 82 -0.89 -10.50 8.70
C ARG A 82 -2.06 -10.59 7.72
N ALA A 83 -3.23 -11.04 8.19
CA ALA A 83 -4.41 -11.17 7.33
C ALA A 83 -4.92 -9.79 6.89
N ILE A 84 -5.03 -8.83 7.83
CA ILE A 84 -5.45 -7.45 7.54
C ILE A 84 -4.51 -6.83 6.50
N CYS A 85 -3.19 -6.94 6.70
CA CYS A 85 -2.19 -6.46 5.74
C CYS A 85 -2.40 -7.05 4.34
N VAL A 86 -2.53 -8.38 4.22
CA VAL A 86 -2.64 -9.04 2.91
C VAL A 86 -3.94 -8.66 2.20
N TYR A 87 -5.08 -8.71 2.88
CA TYR A 87 -6.36 -8.39 2.25
C TYR A 87 -6.48 -6.91 1.90
N ALA A 88 -6.03 -6.01 2.78
CA ALA A 88 -6.03 -4.57 2.50
C ALA A 88 -5.10 -4.24 1.33
N SER A 89 -3.89 -4.83 1.27
CA SER A 89 -2.97 -4.65 0.14
C SER A 89 -3.56 -5.19 -1.17
N LEU A 90 -4.17 -6.37 -1.14
CA LEU A 90 -4.80 -6.96 -2.32
C LEU A 90 -5.94 -6.08 -2.85
N LEU A 91 -6.85 -5.65 -1.96
CA LEU A 91 -7.98 -4.81 -2.34
C LEU A 91 -7.51 -3.44 -2.84
N SER A 92 -6.48 -2.86 -2.20
CA SER A 92 -5.83 -1.62 -2.65
C SER A 92 -5.28 -1.74 -4.08
N ARG A 93 -4.68 -2.88 -4.44
CA ARG A 93 -4.11 -3.12 -5.78
C ARG A 93 -5.18 -3.31 -6.87
N ILE A 94 -6.38 -3.77 -6.52
CA ILE A 94 -7.50 -3.89 -7.49
C ILE A 94 -7.85 -2.50 -8.06
N PHE A 95 -7.79 -1.44 -7.26
CA PHE A 95 -8.04 -0.08 -7.74
C PHE A 95 -7.03 0.41 -8.77
N TRP A 96 -5.77 -0.06 -8.74
CA TRP A 96 -4.81 0.24 -9.80
C TRP A 96 -5.17 -0.44 -11.12
N LEU A 97 -5.72 -1.66 -11.07
CA LEU A 97 -6.24 -2.31 -12.27
C LEU A 97 -7.42 -1.51 -12.83
N LEU A 98 -8.33 -1.05 -11.97
CA LEU A 98 -9.44 -0.18 -12.40
C LEU A 98 -8.92 1.11 -13.04
N ILE A 99 -7.91 1.76 -12.44
CA ILE A 99 -7.28 2.97 -13.00
C ILE A 99 -6.69 2.69 -14.38
N ALA A 100 -5.96 1.59 -14.54
CA ALA A 100 -5.34 1.21 -15.81
C ALA A 100 -6.38 0.99 -16.93
N LEU A 101 -7.60 0.54 -16.57
CA LEU A 101 -8.67 0.28 -17.52
C LEU A 101 -9.47 1.54 -17.91
N ILE A 102 -9.35 2.65 -17.18
CA ILE A 102 -10.11 3.89 -17.44
C ILE A 102 -10.09 4.33 -18.91
N PRO A 103 -8.91 4.44 -19.59
CA PRO A 103 -8.85 5.00 -20.93
C PRO A 103 -9.54 4.15 -22.00
N PHE A 104 -9.79 2.87 -21.70
CA PHE A 104 -10.38 1.92 -22.64
C PHE A 104 -11.91 1.91 -22.58
N PHE A 105 -12.49 2.22 -21.42
CA PHE A 105 -13.93 2.06 -21.18
C PHE A 105 -14.68 3.36 -20.89
N PHE A 106 -13.98 4.46 -20.56
CA PHE A 106 -14.63 5.69 -20.11
C PHE A 106 -14.15 6.93 -20.88
N PRO A 107 -15.06 7.86 -21.20
CA PRO A 107 -14.68 9.16 -21.76
C PRO A 107 -13.93 10.00 -20.73
N ALA A 108 -13.15 10.97 -21.19
CA ALA A 108 -12.23 11.78 -20.39
C ALA A 108 -12.85 12.35 -19.10
N GLN A 109 -14.02 13.00 -19.19
CA GLN A 109 -14.72 13.55 -18.00
C GLN A 109 -15.04 12.50 -16.94
N ALA A 110 -15.63 11.36 -17.34
CA ALA A 110 -15.94 10.27 -16.40
C ALA A 110 -14.67 9.61 -15.87
N GLY A 111 -13.63 9.50 -16.72
CA GLY A 111 -12.34 8.93 -16.36
C GLY A 111 -11.62 9.69 -15.26
N LEU A 112 -11.68 11.03 -15.25
CA LEU A 112 -11.09 11.83 -14.17
C LEU A 112 -11.75 11.60 -12.82
N THR A 113 -13.09 11.56 -12.79
CA THR A 113 -13.83 11.28 -11.55
C THR A 113 -13.52 9.87 -11.03
N LEU A 114 -13.49 8.88 -11.92
CA LEU A 114 -13.12 7.50 -11.55
C LEU A 114 -11.69 7.40 -11.04
N LEU A 115 -10.74 8.12 -11.67
CA LEU A 115 -9.35 8.18 -11.21
C LEU A 115 -9.26 8.71 -9.77
N ILE A 116 -9.94 9.82 -9.47
CA ILE A 116 -9.96 10.42 -8.14
C ILE A 116 -10.51 9.45 -7.10
N VAL A 117 -11.68 8.85 -7.37
CA VAL A 117 -12.34 7.92 -6.45
C VAL A 117 -11.49 6.66 -6.24
N ALA A 118 -10.97 6.08 -7.32
CA ALA A 118 -10.11 4.90 -7.24
C ALA A 118 -8.82 5.19 -6.46
N LEU A 119 -8.20 6.36 -6.66
CA LEU A 119 -7.00 6.75 -5.93
C LEU A 119 -7.28 6.98 -4.43
N LEU A 120 -8.40 7.59 -4.08
CA LEU A 120 -8.85 7.74 -2.69
C LEU A 120 -8.99 6.38 -2.01
N LEU A 121 -9.69 5.44 -2.64
CA LEU A 121 -9.91 4.10 -2.09
C LEU A 121 -8.61 3.31 -2.02
N HIS A 122 -7.77 3.39 -3.06
CA HIS A 122 -6.44 2.78 -3.10
C HIS A 122 -5.59 3.24 -1.90
N THR A 123 -5.49 4.56 -1.70
CA THR A 123 -4.62 5.15 -0.67
C THR A 123 -5.17 4.93 0.75
N ALA A 124 -6.49 4.94 0.95
CA ALA A 124 -7.11 4.58 2.23
C ALA A 124 -6.82 3.12 2.62
N LEU A 125 -6.98 2.17 1.69
CA LEU A 125 -6.66 0.76 1.94
C LEU A 125 -5.16 0.52 2.11
N ALA A 126 -4.33 1.25 1.36
CA ALA A 126 -2.88 1.22 1.53
C ALA A 126 -2.47 1.71 2.92
N ALA A 127 -3.13 2.73 3.46
CA ALA A 127 -2.90 3.20 4.83
C ALA A 127 -3.20 2.11 5.86
N ILE A 128 -4.34 1.41 5.73
CA ILE A 128 -4.69 0.27 6.61
C ILE A 128 -3.65 -0.86 6.50
N SER A 129 -3.27 -1.21 5.26
CA SER A 129 -2.24 -2.21 5.00
C SER A 129 -0.91 -1.82 5.65
N ASN A 130 -0.51 -0.56 5.54
CA ASN A 130 0.75 -0.05 6.08
C ASN A 130 0.75 -0.07 7.61
N THR A 131 -0.33 0.37 8.27
CA THR A 131 -0.46 0.28 9.73
C THR A 131 -0.33 -1.16 10.21
N SER A 132 -1.02 -2.08 9.55
CA SER A 132 -0.98 -3.50 9.90
C SER A 132 0.39 -4.14 9.64
N TRP A 133 1.03 -3.78 8.54
CA TRP A 133 2.37 -4.23 8.19
C TRP A 133 3.42 -3.76 9.21
N ASN A 134 3.42 -2.47 9.59
CA ASN A 134 4.35 -1.95 10.59
C ASN A 134 4.20 -2.65 11.93
N SER A 135 2.95 -2.85 12.38
CA SER A 135 2.66 -3.59 13.61
C SER A 135 3.11 -5.06 13.54
N TRP A 136 2.98 -5.72 12.38
CA TRP A 136 3.45 -7.09 12.19
C TRP A 136 4.97 -7.20 12.10
N MET A 137 5.64 -6.29 11.38
CA MET A 137 7.10 -6.30 11.21
C MET A 137 7.84 -6.05 12.51
N ARG A 138 7.30 -5.20 13.40
CA ARG A 138 7.88 -4.96 14.72
C ARG A 138 8.00 -6.24 15.55
N ASP A 139 7.07 -7.18 15.39
CA ASP A 139 7.08 -8.46 16.11
C ASP A 139 7.93 -9.52 15.40
N LEU A 140 8.08 -9.42 14.06
CA LEU A 140 8.84 -10.38 13.26
C LEU A 140 10.36 -10.11 13.25
N VAL A 141 10.76 -8.84 13.27
CA VAL A 141 12.18 -8.44 13.15
C VAL A 141 12.80 -8.32 14.54
N PRO A 142 13.90 -9.04 14.86
CA PRO A 142 14.60 -8.91 16.12
C PRO A 142 15.03 -7.45 16.37
N GLN A 143 14.86 -6.96 17.62
CA GLN A 143 15.02 -5.53 17.90
C GLN A 143 16.44 -5.03 17.63
N GLU A 144 17.45 -5.88 17.83
CA GLU A 144 18.86 -5.58 17.62
C GLU A 144 19.20 -5.36 16.13
N GLN A 145 18.38 -5.90 15.23
CA GLN A 145 18.62 -5.88 13.78
C GLN A 145 17.64 -4.99 13.01
N LEU A 146 16.63 -4.40 13.69
CA LEU A 146 15.62 -3.54 13.07
C LEU A 146 16.25 -2.45 12.19
N GLY A 147 17.19 -1.68 12.72
CA GLY A 147 17.84 -0.59 11.98
C GLY A 147 18.56 -1.08 10.72
N ALA A 148 19.38 -2.13 10.84
CA ALA A 148 20.13 -2.69 9.71
C ALA A 148 19.20 -3.30 8.63
N PHE A 149 18.13 -3.96 9.05
CA PHE A 149 17.16 -4.56 8.14
C PHE A 149 16.40 -3.51 7.33
N PHE A 150 15.87 -2.47 7.98
CA PHE A 150 15.13 -1.41 7.29
C PHE A 150 16.03 -0.58 6.38
N SER A 151 17.28 -0.30 6.78
CA SER A 151 18.28 0.32 5.90
C SER A 151 18.53 -0.50 4.64
N ARG A 152 18.68 -1.82 4.76
CA ARG A 152 18.89 -2.71 3.60
C ARG A 152 17.67 -2.85 2.71
N ARG A 153 16.46 -2.68 3.26
CA ARG A 153 15.21 -2.68 2.49
C ARG A 153 15.00 -1.37 1.71
N MET A 154 15.55 -0.26 2.21
CA MET A 154 15.43 1.07 1.59
C MET A 154 16.58 1.44 0.64
N SER A 155 17.72 0.77 0.75
CA SER A 155 18.87 0.89 -0.15
C SER A 155 18.69 0.11 -1.45
#